data_AF-A0A820KZH9-F1
#
_entry.id   AF-A0A820KZH9-F1
#
_cell.length_a   1.000
_cell.length_b   1.000
_cell.length_c   1.000
_cell.angle_alpha   90.00
_cell.angle_beta   90.00
_cell.angle_gamma   90.00
#
_symmetry.space_group_name_H-M   'P 1'
#
loop_
_entity.id
_entity.type
_entity.pdbx_description
1 polymer ?
#
loop_
_entity_poly.entity_id
_entity_poly.type
_entity_poly.pdbx_seq_one_letter_code
_entity_poly.pdbx_strand_id
1 'polypeptide(L)'
;MLRDMATVNELTNWNVKASIEAKYRALKCHIESIENNTLEYTTISNMIHSSTNTNEEVIVHHIYSVAKQTDVLNFRSTLFNQKQLFHGSKYNNFLGILSRGLLMPKMVVNDLGITRTDIGCLGYGVYFSDSVSTSLKYTTSSVARPGRRLLCISQVALGDSAKFYSYAPSLIEPP
;
A
#
# COMPACT_ATOMS: atom_id res chain seq x y z
N MET A 1 -9.92 7.58 -6.22
CA MET A 1 -10.05 8.67 -5.25
C MET A 1 -11.48 9.20 -5.14
N LEU A 2 -12.07 9.83 -6.18
CA LEU A 2 -13.46 10.35 -6.10
C LEU A 2 -14.50 9.24 -5.86
N ARG A 3 -14.36 8.08 -6.52
CA ARG A 3 -15.24 6.93 -6.27
C ARG A 3 -15.04 6.31 -4.89
N ASP A 4 -13.80 6.16 -4.42
CA ASP A 4 -13.53 5.62 -3.08
C ASP A 4 -14.10 6.56 -1.99
N MET A 5 -13.96 7.87 -2.18
CA MET A 5 -14.60 8.88 -1.34
C MET A 5 -16.12 8.81 -1.42
N ALA A 6 -16.70 8.64 -2.62
CA ALA A 6 -18.14 8.49 -2.80
C ALA A 6 -18.66 7.23 -2.10
N THR A 7 -18.00 6.08 -2.23
CA THR A 7 -18.38 4.84 -1.56
C THR A 7 -18.27 4.96 -0.04
N VAL A 8 -17.18 5.52 0.47
CA VAL A 8 -17.05 5.78 1.92
C VAL A 8 -18.14 6.74 2.38
N ASN A 9 -18.44 7.79 1.60
CA ASN A 9 -19.48 8.75 1.92
C ASN A 9 -20.88 8.12 1.85
N GLU A 10 -21.19 7.27 0.87
CA GLU A 10 -22.44 6.51 0.77
C GLU A 10 -22.63 5.63 2.00
N LEU A 11 -21.57 4.93 2.43
CA LEU A 11 -21.59 4.15 3.68
C LEU A 11 -21.77 5.01 4.92
N THR A 12 -21.42 6.30 4.85
CA THR A 12 -21.73 7.28 5.89
C THR A 12 -22.97 8.12 5.58
N ASN A 13 -23.83 7.66 4.68
CA ASN A 13 -25.06 8.32 4.23
C ASN A 13 -24.87 9.79 3.82
N TRP A 14 -23.78 10.07 3.09
CA TRP A 14 -23.34 11.38 2.61
C TRP A 14 -23.20 12.45 3.71
N ASN A 15 -23.16 12.01 4.97
CA ASN A 15 -23.09 12.91 6.09
C ASN A 15 -21.67 13.44 6.26
N VAL A 16 -21.46 14.71 5.93
CA VAL A 16 -20.17 15.40 6.09
C VAL A 16 -19.70 15.40 7.56
N LYS A 17 -20.64 15.30 8.51
CA LYS A 17 -20.39 15.15 9.96
C LYS A 17 -20.36 13.69 10.43
N ALA A 18 -20.24 12.71 9.53
CA ALA A 18 -20.09 11.32 9.93
C ALA A 18 -18.95 11.18 10.95
N SER A 19 -19.24 10.46 12.03
CA SER A 19 -18.31 10.28 13.13
C SER A 19 -17.04 9.57 12.65
N ILE A 20 -15.94 9.72 13.39
CA ILE A 20 -14.67 9.07 13.06
C ILE A 20 -14.86 7.56 13.01
N GLU A 21 -15.69 7.01 13.91
CA GLU A 21 -16.02 5.58 13.98
C GLU A 21 -16.78 5.12 12.73
N ALA A 22 -17.71 5.92 12.19
CA ALA A 22 -18.42 5.57 10.96
C ALA A 22 -17.46 5.56 9.75
N LYS A 23 -16.58 6.55 9.65
CA LYS A 23 -15.55 6.61 8.60
C LYS A 23 -14.57 5.45 8.70
N TYR A 24 -14.15 5.11 9.91
CA TYR A 24 -13.28 3.95 10.17
C TYR A 24 -13.96 2.63 9.78
N ARG A 25 -15.22 2.41 10.20
CA ARG A 25 -16.00 1.22 9.80
C ARG A 25 -16.15 1.10 8.29
N ALA A 26 -16.32 2.21 7.57
CA ALA A 26 -16.42 2.21 6.12
C ALA A 26 -15.14 1.72 5.41
N LEU A 27 -13.97 1.79 6.05
CA LEU A 27 -12.73 1.21 5.51
C LEU A 27 -12.79 -0.33 5.46
N LYS A 28 -13.64 -0.96 6.27
CA LYS A 28 -13.69 -2.43 6.41
C LYS A 28 -12.28 -3.00 6.57
N CYS A 29 -11.51 -2.36 7.44
CA CYS A 29 -10.11 -2.64 7.66
C CYS A 29 -9.83 -2.38 9.14
N HIS A 30 -9.21 -3.35 9.81
CA HIS A 30 -8.73 -3.19 11.17
C HIS A 30 -7.37 -2.49 11.12
N ILE A 31 -7.20 -1.43 11.92
CA ILE A 31 -5.98 -0.66 12.01
C ILE A 31 -5.68 -0.44 13.49
N GLU A 32 -4.51 -0.90 13.94
CA GLU A 32 -4.08 -0.81 15.33
C GLU A 32 -2.69 -0.18 15.40
N SER A 33 -2.46 0.71 16.38
CA SER A 33 -1.14 1.31 16.58
C SER A 33 -0.22 0.29 17.23
N ILE A 34 0.98 0.12 16.68
CA ILE A 34 2.02 -0.69 17.30
C ILE A 34 2.84 0.22 18.22
N GLU A 35 2.95 -0.14 19.50
CA GLU A 35 3.70 0.63 20.49
C GLU A 35 5.21 0.56 20.24
N ASN A 36 5.91 1.67 20.49
CA ASN A 36 7.33 1.82 20.18
C ASN A 36 8.29 0.95 21.02
N ASN A 37 7.82 0.43 22.14
CA ASN A 37 8.53 -0.46 23.06
C ASN A 37 8.42 -1.94 22.66
N THR A 38 7.67 -2.26 21.59
CA THR A 38 7.46 -3.65 21.17
C THR A 38 8.61 -4.15 20.28
N LEU A 39 8.81 -5.47 20.29
CA LEU A 39 9.73 -6.13 19.37
C LEU A 39 9.32 -5.88 17.92
N GLU A 40 8.02 -5.94 17.62
CA GLU A 40 7.49 -5.71 16.28
C GLU A 40 7.85 -4.32 15.75
N TYR A 41 7.66 -3.28 16.57
CA TYR A 41 8.06 -1.92 16.19
C TYR A 41 9.56 -1.83 15.88
N THR A 42 10.39 -2.43 16.73
CA THR A 42 11.85 -2.44 16.57
C THR A 42 12.25 -3.17 15.29
N THR A 43 11.66 -4.34 15.03
CA THR A 43 11.92 -5.14 13.83
C THR A 43 11.57 -4.38 12.56
N ILE A 44 10.38 -3.77 12.50
CA ILE A 44 9.95 -3.01 11.32
C ILE A 44 10.77 -1.73 11.15
N SER A 45 11.09 -1.02 12.23
CA SER A 45 11.94 0.17 12.16
C SER A 45 13.33 -0.17 11.63
N ASN A 46 13.93 -1.27 12.12
CA ASN A 46 15.23 -1.74 11.63
C ASN A 46 15.17 -2.15 10.15
N MET A 47 14.09 -2.82 9.72
CA MET A 47 13.87 -3.17 8.32
C MET A 47 13.75 -1.91 7.43
N ILE A 48 13.12 -0.85 7.92
CA ILE A 48 13.03 0.43 7.19
C ILE A 48 14.41 1.08 7.09
N HIS A 49 15.12 1.19 8.20
CA HIS A 49 16.44 1.84 8.23
C HIS A 49 17.49 1.08 7.40
N SER A 50 17.49 -0.26 7.42
CA SER A 50 18.44 -1.07 6.65
C SER A 50 18.19 -1.05 5.14
N SER A 51 16.99 -0.66 4.70
CA SER A 51 16.59 -0.60 3.29
C SER A 51 16.51 0.83 2.74
N THR A 52 17.02 1.80 3.52
CA THR A 52 17.15 3.22 3.16
C THR A 52 18.58 3.51 2.71
N ASN A 53 18.74 4.33 1.66
CA ASN A 53 20.05 4.79 1.21
C ASN A 53 20.72 5.65 2.29
N THR A 54 22.04 5.58 2.41
CA THR A 54 22.82 6.31 3.43
C THR A 54 22.66 7.83 3.41
N ASN A 55 22.20 8.39 2.30
CA ASN A 55 22.02 9.83 2.10
C ASN A 55 20.57 10.30 2.37
N GLU A 56 19.67 9.40 2.75
CA GLU A 56 18.28 9.70 3.07
C GLU A 56 18.02 9.46 4.57
N GLU A 57 17.65 10.51 5.30
CA GLU A 57 17.19 10.37 6.68
C GLU A 57 15.69 10.06 6.69
N VAL A 58 15.31 8.87 7.15
CA VAL A 58 13.91 8.45 7.31
C VAL A 58 13.60 8.31 8.79
N ILE A 59 12.65 9.11 9.29
CA ILE A 59 12.18 9.05 10.68
C ILE A 59 10.83 8.32 10.73
N VAL A 60 10.79 7.20 11.44
CA VAL A 60 9.55 6.45 11.68
C VAL A 60 8.75 7.13 12.79
N HIS A 61 7.61 7.74 12.44
CA HIS A 61 6.74 8.40 13.42
C HIS A 61 5.77 7.46 14.11
N HIS A 62 5.12 6.59 13.34
CA HIS A 62 4.11 5.65 13.82
C HIS A 62 4.12 4.42 12.93
N ILE A 63 3.88 3.26 13.52
CA ILE A 63 3.66 2.01 12.82
C ILE A 63 2.26 1.54 13.18
N TYR A 64 1.50 1.11 12.16
CA TYR A 64 0.16 0.58 12.35
C TYR A 64 0.10 -0.82 11.76
N SER A 65 -0.42 -1.77 12.54
CA SER A 65 -0.86 -3.06 12.02
C SER A 65 -2.15 -2.85 11.23
N VAL A 66 -2.24 -3.48 10.07
CA VAL A 66 -3.38 -3.35 9.16
C VAL A 66 -3.85 -4.75 8.78
N ALA A 67 -5.11 -5.07 9.12
CA ALA A 67 -5.71 -6.36 8.79
C ALA A 67 -7.03 -6.15 8.05
N LYS A 68 -7.08 -6.65 6.82
CA LYS A 68 -8.29 -6.67 6.00
C LYS A 68 -8.76 -8.10 5.83
N GLN A 69 -10.00 -8.39 6.22
CA GLN A 69 -10.51 -9.76 6.24
C GLN A 69 -10.46 -10.43 4.85
N THR A 70 -10.73 -9.68 3.79
CA THR A 70 -10.61 -10.18 2.41
C THR A 70 -9.19 -10.57 2.06
N ASP A 71 -8.20 -9.83 2.52
CA ASP A 71 -6.79 -10.06 2.18
C ASP A 71 -6.28 -11.28 2.94
N VAL A 72 -6.64 -11.41 4.22
CA VAL A 72 -6.32 -12.59 5.04
C VAL A 72 -6.93 -13.87 4.45
N LEU A 73 -8.20 -13.84 4.03
CA LEU A 73 -8.88 -15.01 3.48
C LEU A 73 -8.33 -15.42 2.10
N ASN A 74 -7.92 -14.45 1.28
CA ASN A 74 -7.44 -14.72 -0.08
C ASN A 74 -5.91 -14.89 -0.16
N PHE A 75 -5.19 -14.69 0.94
CA PHE A 75 -3.74 -14.85 0.96
C PHE A 75 -3.35 -16.31 0.70
N ARG A 76 -2.58 -16.54 -0.38
CA ARG A 76 -2.13 -17.88 -0.77
C ARG A 76 -0.91 -18.32 0.06
N SER A 77 -1.15 -18.64 1.32
CA SER A 77 -0.11 -19.03 2.29
C SER A 77 0.65 -20.31 1.91
N THR A 78 0.13 -21.11 0.98
CA THR A 78 0.80 -22.32 0.47
C THR A 78 1.88 -22.03 -0.58
N LEU A 79 1.92 -20.81 -1.15
CA LEU A 79 2.99 -20.42 -2.06
C LEU A 79 4.28 -20.18 -1.29
N PHE A 80 5.39 -20.68 -1.84
CA PHE A 80 6.72 -20.44 -1.32
C PHE A 80 7.20 -19.01 -1.65
N ASN A 81 8.41 -18.65 -1.20
CA ASN A 81 9.02 -17.33 -1.47
C ASN A 81 8.13 -16.17 -1.01
N GLN A 82 7.72 -16.21 0.26
CA GLN A 82 6.95 -15.12 0.85
C GLN A 82 7.90 -14.09 1.47
N LYS A 83 7.66 -12.81 1.18
CA LYS A 83 8.49 -11.71 1.66
C LYS A 83 7.65 -10.55 2.17
N GLN A 84 8.16 -9.85 3.17
CA GLN A 84 7.67 -8.51 3.50
C GLN A 84 8.31 -7.51 2.55
N LEU A 85 7.49 -6.78 1.79
CA LEU A 85 7.96 -5.82 0.80
C LEU A 85 7.21 -4.49 0.95
N PHE A 86 7.86 -3.43 0.48
CA PHE A 86 7.37 -2.06 0.54
C PHE A 86 6.55 -1.70 -0.70
N HIS A 87 5.48 -0.94 -0.49
CA HIS A 87 4.70 -0.30 -1.54
C HIS A 87 4.52 1.18 -1.23
N GLY A 88 5.03 2.04 -2.12
CA GLY A 88 4.84 3.48 -2.07
C GLY A 88 3.66 3.94 -2.93
N SER A 89 2.86 4.86 -2.40
CA SER A 89 1.78 5.51 -3.15
C SER A 89 1.58 6.94 -2.70
N LYS A 90 0.90 7.74 -3.51
CA LYS A 90 0.51 9.11 -3.11
C LYS A 90 -0.34 9.05 -1.84
N TYR A 91 -0.17 10.03 -0.95
CA TYR A 91 -0.86 10.07 0.34
C TYR A 91 -2.39 9.89 0.22
N ASN A 92 -2.99 10.56 -0.76
CA ASN A 92 -4.43 10.50 -1.03
C ASN A 92 -4.94 9.16 -1.58
N ASN A 93 -4.05 8.27 -2.04
CA ASN A 93 -4.42 6.94 -2.49
C ASN A 93 -4.63 5.96 -1.33
N PHE A 94 -4.08 6.23 -0.14
CA PHE A 94 -4.17 5.31 1.00
C PHE A 94 -5.60 5.08 1.48
N LEU A 95 -6.51 6.04 1.31
CA LEU A 95 -7.94 5.81 1.57
C LEU A 95 -8.49 4.68 0.71
N GLY A 96 -8.15 4.68 -0.59
CA GLY A 96 -8.49 3.59 -1.51
C GLY A 96 -7.80 2.29 -1.10
N ILE A 97 -6.49 2.32 -0.85
CA ILE A 97 -5.74 1.12 -0.47
C ILE A 97 -6.33 0.45 0.79
N LEU A 98 -6.67 1.22 1.83
CA LEU A 98 -7.27 0.68 3.06
C LEU A 98 -8.70 0.18 2.85
N SER A 99 -9.52 0.90 2.07
CA SER A 99 -10.94 0.56 1.87
C SER A 99 -11.16 -0.66 0.99
N ARG A 100 -10.34 -0.87 -0.05
CA ARG A 100 -10.54 -1.90 -1.08
C ARG A 100 -9.32 -2.79 -1.36
N GLY A 101 -8.18 -2.50 -0.75
CA GLY A 101 -6.92 -3.23 -1.01
C GLY A 101 -6.12 -2.66 -2.19
N LEU A 102 -4.96 -3.27 -2.43
CA LEU A 102 -4.14 -3.03 -3.63
C LEU A 102 -4.78 -3.75 -4.82
N LEU A 103 -5.27 -2.98 -5.80
CA LEU A 103 -5.93 -3.55 -6.99
C LEU A 103 -5.01 -3.52 -8.20
N MET A 104 -5.23 -4.49 -9.10
CA MET A 104 -4.58 -4.53 -10.39
C MET A 104 -4.88 -3.26 -11.21
N PRO A 105 -3.88 -2.71 -11.91
CA PRO A 105 -4.02 -1.54 -12.78
C PRO A 105 -5.23 -1.55 -13.71
N LYS A 106 -5.54 -2.70 -14.33
CA LYS A 106 -6.65 -2.84 -15.29
C LYS A 106 -8.02 -2.60 -14.65
N MET A 107 -8.22 -3.08 -13.43
CA MET A 107 -9.45 -2.86 -12.66
C MET A 107 -9.61 -1.39 -12.27
N VAL A 108 -8.49 -0.71 -11.99
CA VAL A 108 -8.49 0.71 -11.60
C VAL A 108 -8.88 1.63 -12.77
N VAL A 109 -8.43 1.32 -13.99
CA VAL A 109 -8.78 2.10 -15.19
C VAL A 109 -10.21 1.81 -15.66
N ASN A 110 -10.56 0.53 -15.82
CA ASN A 110 -11.83 0.12 -16.40
C ASN A 110 -13.02 0.34 -15.46
N ASP A 111 -12.89 -0.08 -14.20
CA ASP A 111 -14.03 -0.11 -13.29
C ASP A 111 -14.18 1.17 -12.47
N LEU A 112 -13.14 2.03 -12.44
CA LEU A 112 -13.11 3.21 -11.58
C LEU A 112 -12.73 4.52 -12.28
N GLY A 113 -12.38 4.46 -13.58
CA GLY A 113 -12.07 5.65 -14.37
C GLY A 113 -10.86 6.42 -13.85
N ILE A 114 -9.94 5.75 -13.14
CA ILE A 114 -8.72 6.38 -12.63
C ILE A 114 -7.66 6.31 -13.73
N THR A 115 -7.25 7.46 -14.25
CA THR A 115 -6.18 7.56 -15.25
C THR A 115 -4.84 7.16 -14.63
N ARG A 116 -4.14 6.17 -15.23
CA ARG A 116 -2.76 5.86 -14.84
C ARG A 116 -1.80 6.92 -15.35
N THR A 117 -0.72 7.11 -14.60
CA THR A 117 0.42 7.97 -14.99
C THR A 117 1.55 7.21 -15.68
N ASP A 118 1.56 5.88 -15.62
CA ASP A 118 2.64 5.01 -16.14
C ASP A 118 2.06 3.61 -16.42
N ILE A 119 2.57 2.83 -17.38
CA ILE A 119 2.22 1.41 -17.61
C ILE A 119 3.02 0.49 -16.66
N GLY A 120 4.11 0.98 -16.09
CA GLY A 120 5.02 0.24 -15.24
C GLY A 120 6.07 -0.52 -16.07
N CYS A 121 7.20 -0.85 -15.45
CA CYS A 121 8.34 -1.41 -16.16
C CYS A 121 8.11 -2.82 -16.72
N LEU A 122 7.23 -3.59 -16.08
CA LEU A 122 7.00 -5.01 -16.35
C LEU A 122 5.49 -5.29 -16.54
N GLY A 123 4.78 -4.34 -17.15
CA GLY A 123 3.37 -4.49 -17.50
C GLY A 123 2.39 -4.28 -16.35
N TYR A 124 1.21 -4.87 -16.47
CA TYR A 124 0.11 -4.63 -15.53
C TYR A 124 0.25 -5.51 -14.29
N GLY A 125 0.79 -4.95 -13.21
CA GLY A 125 0.93 -5.65 -11.93
C GLY A 125 0.84 -4.70 -10.73
N VAL A 126 0.88 -5.29 -9.54
CA VAL A 126 1.09 -4.56 -8.28
C VAL A 126 2.59 -4.59 -7.98
N TYR A 127 3.18 -3.40 -7.84
CA TYR A 127 4.63 -3.25 -7.71
C TYR A 127 5.04 -3.10 -6.26
N PHE A 128 6.04 -3.89 -5.86
CA PHE A 128 6.65 -3.84 -4.54
C PHE A 128 8.17 -3.71 -4.68
N SER A 129 8.83 -3.29 -3.61
CA SER A 129 10.29 -3.22 -3.53
C SER A 129 10.78 -3.69 -2.17
N ASP A 130 11.97 -4.26 -2.12
CA ASP A 130 12.74 -4.51 -0.90
C ASP A 130 13.48 -3.27 -0.40
N SER A 131 13.42 -2.15 -1.14
CA SER A 131 14.05 -0.87 -0.81
C SER A 131 13.00 0.19 -0.45
N VAL A 132 13.15 0.76 0.75
CA VAL A 132 12.40 1.94 1.18
C VAL A 132 12.69 3.11 0.26
N SER A 133 13.95 3.39 -0.07
CA SER A 133 14.33 4.50 -0.96
C SER A 133 13.67 4.41 -2.34
N THR A 134 13.56 3.21 -2.90
CA THR A 134 12.84 3.00 -4.17
C THR A 134 11.34 3.28 -4.01
N SER A 135 10.73 2.78 -2.95
CA SER A 135 9.29 2.99 -2.68
C SER A 135 8.95 4.45 -2.38
N LEU A 136 9.83 5.18 -1.69
CA LEU A 136 9.62 6.58 -1.31
C LEU A 136 9.50 7.51 -2.53
N LYS A 137 10.10 7.16 -3.68
CA LYS A 137 9.95 7.91 -4.95
C LYS A 137 8.51 8.00 -5.43
N TYR A 138 7.66 7.04 -5.03
CA TYR A 138 6.25 6.99 -5.40
C TYR A 138 5.31 7.58 -4.33
N THR A 139 5.87 8.05 -3.22
CA THR A 139 5.10 8.68 -2.13
C THR A 139 5.01 10.19 -2.31
N THR A 140 3.94 10.78 -1.78
CA THR A 140 3.80 12.24 -1.67
C THR A 140 3.52 12.61 -0.23
N SER A 141 3.93 13.81 0.18
CA SER A 141 3.64 14.33 1.52
C SER A 141 2.14 14.60 1.70
N SER A 142 1.67 14.50 2.95
CA SER A 142 0.35 14.99 3.34
C SER A 142 0.27 16.51 3.15
N VAL A 143 -0.84 16.99 2.59
CA VAL A 143 -1.13 18.44 2.51
C VAL A 143 -1.34 19.02 3.90
N ALA A 144 -2.02 18.28 4.78
CA ALA A 144 -2.32 18.72 6.15
C ALA A 144 -1.11 18.65 7.09
N ARG A 145 -0.14 17.78 6.80
CA ARG A 145 1.10 17.62 7.58
C ARG A 145 2.31 17.52 6.64
N PRO A 146 2.82 18.66 6.13
CA PRO A 146 3.96 18.69 5.23
C PRO A 146 5.15 17.89 5.79
N GLY A 147 5.86 17.19 4.91
CA GLY A 147 6.97 16.30 5.27
C GLY A 147 6.57 14.90 5.71
N ARG A 148 5.32 14.66 6.14
CA ARG A 148 4.85 13.30 6.50
C ARG A 148 4.33 12.55 5.30
N ARG A 149 4.76 11.29 5.16
CA ARG A 149 4.39 10.37 4.08
C ARG A 149 3.80 9.09 4.66
N LEU A 150 3.18 8.28 3.81
CA LEU A 150 2.72 6.93 4.15
C LEU A 150 3.45 5.93 3.27
N LEU A 151 3.79 4.78 3.85
CA LEU A 151 4.40 3.64 3.19
C LEU A 151 3.64 2.38 3.64
N CYS A 152 3.37 1.47 2.72
CA CYS A 152 2.76 0.19 3.04
C CYS A 152 3.83 -0.90 3.07
N ILE A 153 3.74 -1.80 4.06
CA ILE A 153 4.51 -3.03 4.13
C ILE A 153 3.50 -4.16 4.01
N SER A 154 3.72 -5.10 3.10
CA SER A 154 2.80 -6.22 2.86
C SER A 154 3.55 -7.53 2.81
N GLN A 155 2.93 -8.58 3.34
CA GLN A 155 3.36 -9.95 3.05
C GLN A 155 2.97 -10.29 1.61
N VAL A 156 3.96 -10.58 0.77
CA VAL A 156 3.78 -10.89 -0.65
C VAL A 156 4.23 -12.31 -0.90
N ALA A 157 3.31 -13.16 -1.36
CA ALA A 157 3.59 -14.52 -1.77
C ALA A 157 4.05 -14.53 -3.24
N LEU A 158 5.36 -14.53 -3.46
CA LEU A 158 5.93 -14.38 -4.80
C LEU A 158 5.88 -15.68 -5.60
N GLY A 159 6.03 -16.84 -4.94
CA GLY A 159 6.18 -18.12 -5.64
C GLY A 159 7.36 -18.12 -6.60
N ASP A 160 7.16 -18.69 -7.79
CA ASP A 160 8.11 -18.65 -8.90
C ASP A 160 8.37 -17.22 -9.36
N SER A 161 9.62 -16.92 -9.71
CA SER A 161 10.03 -15.57 -10.05
C SER A 161 10.98 -15.59 -11.24
N ALA A 162 10.69 -14.76 -12.23
CA ALA A 162 11.56 -14.52 -13.38
C ALA A 162 12.36 -13.22 -13.18
N LYS A 163 13.59 -13.23 -13.67
CA LYS A 163 14.46 -12.05 -13.65
C LYS A 163 14.38 -11.34 -15.00
N PHE A 164 14.12 -10.05 -14.97
CA PHE A 164 14.11 -9.18 -16.15
C PHE A 164 15.19 -8.12 -16.01
N TYR A 165 15.88 -7.82 -17.11
CA TYR A 165 16.96 -6.82 -17.17
C TYR A 165 16.65 -5.70 -18.18
N SER A 166 15.46 -5.73 -18.78
CA SER A 166 14.98 -4.75 -19.76
C SER A 166 13.52 -4.40 -19.50
N TYR A 167 13.09 -3.24 -20.02
CA TYR A 167 11.70 -2.79 -19.97
C TYR A 167 10.80 -3.76 -20.76
N ALA A 168 9.74 -4.26 -20.14
CA ALA A 168 8.83 -5.26 -20.69
C ALA A 168 7.36 -4.93 -20.35
N PRO A 169 6.79 -3.85 -20.92
CA PRO A 169 5.43 -3.37 -20.59
C PRO A 169 4.31 -4.28 -21.13
N SER A 170 4.64 -5.19 -22.04
CA SER A 170 3.69 -6.11 -22.66
C SER A 170 3.39 -7.35 -21.81
N LEU A 171 4.03 -7.49 -20.65
CA LEU A 171 3.73 -8.59 -19.72
C LEU A 171 2.32 -8.43 -19.15
N ILE A 172 1.57 -9.53 -19.18
CA ILE A 172 0.15 -9.57 -18.76
C ILE A 172 -0.10 -10.57 -17.63
N GLU A 173 0.87 -11.43 -17.32
CA GLU A 173 0.77 -12.48 -16.30
C GLU A 173 2.14 -12.72 -15.64
N PRO A 174 2.16 -13.26 -14.41
CA PRO A 174 3.39 -13.74 -13.78
C PRO A 174 4.03 -14.88 -14.61
N PRO A 175 5.35 -15.09 -14.47
CA PRO A 175 6.09 -16.14 -15.18
C PRO A 175 5.65 -17.56 -14.80
#